data_AF-A0AAE1A6J8-F1
#
_entry.id   AF-A0AAE1A6J8-F1
#
_cell.length_a   1.000
_cell.length_b   1.000
_cell.length_c   1.000
_cell.angle_alpha   90.00
_cell.angle_beta   90.00
_cell.angle_gamma   90.00
#
_symmetry.space_group_name_H-M   'P 1'
#
loop_
_entity.id
_entity.type
_entity.pdbx_description
1 polymer ?
#
loop_
_entity_poly.entity_id
_entity_poly.type
_entity_poly.pdbx_seq_one_letter_code
_entity_poly.pdbx_strand_id
1 'polypeptide(L)' 'MASKSQPVVAAGFIIFRKLENQPEYLLLQTSYGQHHWTPPKVMLILVSQSLKQLCEKQRKRLVLRGIR' A
#
# COMPACT_ATOMS: atom_id res chain seq x y z
N MET A 1 -5.16 -35.14 -10.58
CA MET A 1 -5.84 -33.82 -10.58
C MET A 1 -4.96 -32.84 -9.80
N ALA A 2 -4.05 -32.12 -10.47
CA ALA A 2 -3.21 -31.12 -9.81
C ALA A 2 -3.98 -29.79 -9.74
N SER A 3 -4.32 -29.33 -8.54
CA SER A 3 -4.92 -28.01 -8.33
C SER A 3 -3.87 -26.94 -8.64
N LYS A 4 -4.08 -26.16 -9.71
CA LYS A 4 -3.25 -24.99 -10.03
C LYS A 4 -3.43 -23.94 -8.92
N SER A 5 -2.49 -23.86 -7.98
CA SER A 5 -2.41 -22.72 -7.04
C SER A 5 -1.85 -21.51 -7.78
N GLN A 6 -2.70 -20.51 -8.04
CA GLN A 6 -2.24 -19.25 -8.60
C GLN A 6 -1.47 -18.48 -7.53
N PRO A 7 -0.25 -17.99 -7.81
CA PRO A 7 0.50 -17.21 -6.84
C PRO A 7 -0.22 -15.89 -6.57
N VAL A 8 -0.48 -15.60 -5.29
CA VAL A 8 -1.03 -14.30 -4.88
C VAL A 8 0.08 -13.27 -4.92
N VAL A 9 -0.03 -12.31 -5.84
CA VAL A 9 0.93 -11.21 -5.98
C VAL A 9 0.34 -9.94 -5.37
N ALA A 10 1.16 -9.14 -4.72
CA ALA A 10 0.75 -7.88 -4.14
C ALA A 10 1.90 -6.87 -4.20
N ALA A 11 1.59 -5.62 -4.50
CA ALA A 11 2.54 -4.51 -4.55
C ALA A 11 2.11 -3.42 -3.58
N GLY A 12 3.07 -2.68 -3.05
CA GLY A 12 2.82 -1.60 -2.13
C GLY A 12 3.80 -0.46 -2.34
N PHE A 13 3.51 0.67 -1.72
CA PHE A 13 4.43 1.79 -1.68
C PHE A 13 4.96 1.95 -0.26
N ILE A 14 6.27 2.16 -0.14
CA ILE A 14 6.89 2.66 1.08
C ILE A 14 6.86 4.18 0.97
N ILE A 15 5.92 4.80 1.70
CA ILE A 15 5.83 6.25 1.78
C ILE A 15 6.74 6.67 2.93
N PHE A 16 7.71 7.53 2.63
CA PHE A 16 8.57 8.13 3.63
C PHE A 16 8.55 9.65 3.49
N ARG A 17 8.76 10.35 4.61
CA ARG A 17 9.05 11.78 4.64
C ARG A 17 10.38 12.01 5.34
N LYS A 18 11.10 13.05 4.95
CA LYS A 18 12.36 13.44 5.58
C LYS A 18 12.09 14.63 6.49
N LEU A 19 12.18 14.44 7.80
CA LEU A 19 12.01 15.49 8.80
C LEU A 19 13.34 15.65 9.54
N GLU A 20 13.94 16.84 9.49
CA GLU A 20 15.22 17.15 10.15
C GLU A 20 16.33 16.10 9.89
N ASN A 21 16.48 15.71 8.62
CA ASN A 21 17.43 14.68 8.18
C ASN A 21 17.15 13.23 8.63
N GLN A 22 16.05 12.98 9.34
CA GLN A 22 15.63 11.64 9.73
C GLN A 22 14.51 11.12 8.80
N PRO A 23 14.64 9.89 8.24
CA PRO A 23 13.58 9.30 7.43
C PRO A 23 12.49 8.72 8.33
N GLU A 24 11.26 9.22 8.18
CA GLU A 24 10.08 8.67 8.82
C GLU A 24 9.25 7.88 7.82
N TYR A 25 8.74 6.72 8.23
CA TYR A 25 7.97 5.81 7.38
C TYR A 25 6.50 5.81 7.78
N LEU A 26 5.61 5.93 6.78
CA LEU A 26 4.18 5.82 6.99
C LEU A 26 3.76 4.35 7.01
N LEU A 27 3.33 3.89 8.19
CA LEU A 27 2.70 2.59 8.38
C LEU A 27 1.18 2.78 8.54
N LEU A 28 0.40 1.86 7.98
CA LEU A 28 -1.04 1.78 8.18
C LEU A 28 -1.35 0.59 9.08
N GLN A 29 -2.20 0.82 10.08
CA GLN A 29 -2.77 -0.24 10.87
C GLN A 29 -3.93 -0.90 10.09
N THR A 30 -3.94 -2.23 10.04
CA THR A 30 -5.03 -2.98 9.42
C THR A 30 -6.30 -2.87 10.28
N SER A 31 -7.45 -2.66 9.64
CA SER A 31 -8.75 -2.58 10.32
C SER A 31 -9.40 -3.94 10.57
N TYR A 32 -8.90 -4.98 9.92
CA TYR A 32 -9.40 -6.36 10.02
C TYR A 32 -8.26 -7.30 10.43
N GLY A 33 -8.50 -8.17 11.42
CA GLY A 33 -7.53 -9.13 11.94
C GLY A 33 -6.65 -8.61 13.08
N GLN A 34 -5.51 -9.28 13.32
CA GLN A 34 -4.48 -8.87 14.27
C GLN A 34 -4.02 -7.44 13.93
N HIS A 35 -4.00 -6.52 14.90
CA HIS A 35 -3.68 -5.10 14.71
C HIS A 35 -2.19 -4.85 14.42
N HIS A 36 -1.71 -5.36 13.27
CA HIS A 36 -0.32 -5.21 12.84
C HIS A 36 -0.16 -3.99 11.93
N TRP A 37 1.00 -3.34 12.09
CA TRP A 37 1.40 -2.18 11.29
C TRP A 37 2.07 -2.67 10.02
N THR A 38 1.54 -2.30 8.87
CA THR A 38 2.15 -2.62 7.58
C THR A 38 2.22 -1.40 6.68
N PRO A 39 3.25 -1.30 5.83
CA PRO A 39 3.27 -0.30 4.77
C PRO A 39 2.02 -0.44 3.89
N PRO A 40 1.51 0.65 3.29
CA PRO A 40 0.35 0.61 2.41
C PRO A 40 0.57 -0.34 1.22
N LYS A 41 0.07 -1.57 1.34
CA LYS A 41 0.09 -2.61 0.32
C LYS A 41 -1.29 -2.74 -0.32
N VAL A 42 -1.32 -3.08 -1.62
CA VAL A 42 -2.51 -3.55 -2.29
C VAL A 42 -2.26 -4.86 -3.02
N MET A 43 -3.33 -5.63 -3.14
CA MET A 43 -3.33 -6.86 -3.91
C MET A 43 -3.23 -6.54 -5.40
N LEU A 44 -2.29 -7.17 -6.11
CA LEU A 44 -2.21 -7.09 -7.56
C LEU A 44 -3.01 -8.25 -8.13
N ILE A 45 -4.23 -7.96 -8.58
CA ILE A 45 -4.96 -8.85 -9.48
C ILE A 45 -4.47 -8.51 -10.89
N LEU A 46 -4.11 -9.54 -11.66
CA LEU A 46 -3.46 -9.47 -12.98
C LEU A 46 -4.17 -8.54 -13.98
N VAL A 47 -3.92 -7.25 -13.90
CA VAL A 47 -4.16 -6.28 -14.97
C VAL A 47 -3.28 -5.04 -14.72
N SER A 48 -2.48 -4.70 -15.73
CA SER A 48 -1.56 -3.56 -15.82
C SER A 48 -2.19 -2.17 -15.56
N GLN A 49 -3.51 -2.09 -15.40
CA GLN A 49 -4.25 -0.88 -15.01
C GLN A 49 -4.23 -0.57 -13.50
N SER A 50 -3.83 -1.51 -12.63
CA SER A 50 -4.02 -1.37 -11.18
C SER A 50 -3.05 -0.41 -10.47
N LEU A 51 -1.83 -0.21 -10.98
CA LEU A 51 -0.81 0.63 -10.31
C LEU A 51 -1.10 2.13 -10.41
N LYS A 52 -1.61 2.60 -11.56
CA LYS A 52 -2.00 4.02 -11.72
C LYS A 52 -3.20 4.36 -10.83
N GLN A 53 -4.22 3.50 -10.81
CA GLN A 53 -5.38 3.66 -9.93
C GLN A 53 -5.00 3.64 -8.44
N LEU A 54 -4.03 2.80 -8.06
CA LEU A 54 -3.48 2.79 -6.72
C LEU A 54 -2.79 4.11 -6.37
N CYS A 55 -1.90 4.58 -7.25
CA CYS A 55 -1.18 5.82 -7.04
C CYS A 55 -2.15 6.99 -6.85
N GLU A 56 -3.21 7.06 -7.68
CA GLU A 56 -4.25 8.08 -7.56
C GLU A 56 -5.08 7.94 -6.27
N LYS A 57 -5.43 6.71 -5.87
CA LYS A 57 -6.16 6.44 -4.61
C LYS A 57 -5.34 6.83 -3.39
N GLN A 58 -4.04 6.52 -3.37
CA GLN A 58 -3.13 6.93 -2.30
C GLN A 58 -2.95 8.45 -2.28
N ARG A 59 -2.80 9.09 -3.45
CA ARG A 59 -2.71 10.55 -3.57
C ARG A 59 -3.95 11.24 -3.00
N LYS A 60 -5.16 10.82 -3.38
CA LYS A 60 -6.42 11.38 -2.84
C LYS A 60 -6.52 11.18 -1.32
N ARG A 61 -6.09 10.03 -0.80
CA ARG A 61 -6.13 9.73 0.64
C ARG A 61 -5.12 10.53 1.47
N LEU A 62 -3.93 10.81 0.91
CA LEU A 62 -2.92 11.67 1.55
C LEU A 62 -3.37 13.14 1.57
N VAL A 63 -3.95 13.64 0.47
CA VAL A 63 -4.52 15.01 0.40
C VAL A 63 -5.66 15.20 1.41
N LEU A 64 -6.59 14.23 1.52
CA LEU A 64 -7.67 14.28 2.50
C LEU A 64 -7.19 14.23 3.95
N ARG A 65 -5.98 13.75 4.21
CA ARG A 65 -5.36 13.68 5.55
C ARG A 65 -4.46 14.88 5.87
N GLY A 66 -4.39 15.88 4.99
CA GLY A 66 -3.61 17.11 5.22
C GLY A 66 -2.09 16.91 5.23
N ILE A 67 -1.60 15.74 4.79
CA ILE A 67 -0.18 15.45 4.68
C ILE A 67 0.30 16.07 3.36
N ARG A 68 0.87 17.28 3.43
CA ARG A 68 1.61 17.91 2.32
C ARG A 68 3.00 17.32 2.20
#